data_AF-A0A6L8UWV5-F1
#
_entry.id   AF-A0A6L8UWV5-F1
#
_cell.length_a   1.000
_cell.length_b   1.000
_cell.length_c   1.000
_cell.angle_alpha   90.00
_cell.angle_beta   90.00
_cell.angle_gamma   90.00
#
_symmetry.space_group_name_H-M   'P 1'
#
loop_
_entity.id
_entity.type
_entity.pdbx_description
1 polymer ?
#
loop_
_entity_poly.entity_id
_entity_poly.type
_entity_poly.pdbx_seq_one_letter_code
_entity_poly.pdbx_strand_id
1 'polypeptide(L)'
;MRIVKTEQDANALHYARLIPVAFLNHVENYFYQLRNEQENGLEIPFCLSRHGYIVILEMGDNVRDLGNVGLGREVGGLLGSYPEYVELLDVAEGLQAYKIAVLYDDDYLMTFFTQAGAHDEEVEQWLKDKAERN
;
A
#
# COMPACT_ATOMS: atom_id res chain seq x y z
N MET A 1 1.71 10.04 4.63
CA MET A 1 2.20 8.95 3.76
C MET A 1 3.45 8.33 4.34
N ARG A 2 3.53 6.99 4.33
CA ARG A 2 4.70 6.23 4.78
C ARG A 2 5.14 5.25 3.70
N ILE A 3 6.44 5.01 3.62
CA ILE A 3 7.03 4.08 2.66
C ILE A 3 7.75 2.98 3.44
N VAL A 4 7.46 1.73 3.11
CA VAL A 4 8.03 0.56 3.77
C VAL A 4 8.83 -0.22 2.73
N LYS A 5 10.16 -0.15 2.84
CA LYS A 5 11.11 -0.80 1.92
C LYS A 5 11.93 -1.87 2.62
N THR A 6 12.21 -1.69 3.92
CA THR A 6 13.12 -2.52 4.70
C THR A 6 12.47 -3.04 5.97
N GLU A 7 13.11 -4.02 6.61
CA GLU A 7 12.69 -4.47 7.95
C GLU A 7 12.70 -3.34 8.98
N GLN A 8 13.61 -2.37 8.84
CA GLN A 8 13.65 -1.22 9.74
C GLN A 8 12.41 -0.34 9.57
N ASP A 9 11.96 -0.13 8.34
CA ASP A 9 10.73 0.62 8.07
C ASP A 9 9.50 -0.11 8.61
N ALA A 10 9.42 -1.42 8.42
CA ALA A 10 8.33 -2.25 8.92
C ALA A 10 8.27 -2.20 10.46
N ASN A 11 9.40 -2.38 11.14
CA ASN A 11 9.48 -2.25 12.59
C ASN A 11 9.17 -0.82 13.08
N ALA A 12 9.53 0.20 12.29
CA ALA A 12 9.27 1.59 12.61
C ALA A 12 7.77 1.94 12.61
N LEU A 13 6.94 1.16 11.90
CA LEU A 13 5.49 1.35 11.86
C LEU A 13 4.86 1.35 13.26
N HIS A 14 5.32 0.48 14.16
CA HIS A 14 4.78 0.35 15.52
C HIS A 14 4.94 1.60 16.39
N TYR A 15 5.84 2.50 16.00
CA TYR A 15 6.01 3.79 16.69
C TYR A 15 5.05 4.87 16.16
N ALA A 16 4.28 4.58 15.10
CA ALA A 16 3.29 5.46 14.52
C ALA A 16 1.98 5.44 15.32
N ARG A 17 1.85 6.35 16.29
CA ARG A 17 0.68 6.44 17.17
C ARG A 17 -0.65 6.80 16.49
N LEU A 18 -0.62 7.22 15.22
CA LEU A 18 -1.80 7.71 14.50
C LEU A 18 -2.49 6.64 13.66
N ILE A 19 -1.87 5.47 13.50
CA ILE A 19 -2.41 4.38 12.68
C ILE A 19 -2.83 3.22 13.61
N PRO A 20 -4.03 2.64 13.43
CA PRO A 20 -4.45 1.49 14.23
C PRO A 20 -3.44 0.34 14.15
N VAL A 21 -3.06 -0.21 15.31
CA VAL A 21 -2.07 -1.30 15.41
C VAL A 21 -2.49 -2.52 14.60
N ALA A 22 -3.79 -2.84 14.56
CA ALA A 22 -4.29 -3.95 13.75
C ALA A 22 -3.98 -3.78 12.26
N PHE A 23 -4.11 -2.56 11.73
CA PHE A 23 -3.79 -2.27 10.33
C PHE A 23 -2.29 -2.32 10.08
N LEU A 24 -1.48 -1.81 11.01
CA LEU A 24 -0.03 -1.94 10.92
C LEU A 24 0.43 -3.40 10.93
N ASN A 25 -0.16 -4.25 11.76
CA ASN A 25 0.12 -5.68 11.79
C ASN A 25 -0.18 -6.35 10.43
N HIS A 26 -1.27 -5.95 9.76
CA HIS A 26 -1.58 -6.47 8.41
C HIS A 26 -0.52 -6.07 7.39
N VAL A 27 -0.10 -4.81 7.40
CA VAL A 27 0.97 -4.32 6.50
C VAL A 27 2.30 -5.03 6.78
N GLU A 28 2.66 -5.19 8.05
CA GLU A 28 3.87 -5.91 8.47
C GLU A 28 3.83 -7.39 8.07
N ASN A 29 2.70 -8.07 8.30
CA ASN A 29 2.52 -9.46 7.89
C ASN A 29 2.69 -9.61 6.37
N TYR A 30 2.14 -8.69 5.59
CA TYR A 30 2.30 -8.70 4.14
C TYR A 30 3.76 -8.47 3.72
N PHE A 31 4.49 -7.57 4.40
CA PHE A 31 5.92 -7.40 4.16
C PHE A 31 6.70 -8.70 4.38
N TYR A 32 6.43 -9.43 5.47
CA TYR A 32 7.08 -10.73 5.73
C TYR A 32 6.63 -11.83 4.77
N GLN A 33 5.40 -11.80 4.26
CA GLN A 33 4.97 -12.70 3.19
C GLN A 33 5.81 -12.47 1.93
N LEU A 34 5.93 -11.22 1.46
CA LEU A 34 6.77 -10.88 0.30
C LEU A 34 8.23 -11.33 0.51
N ARG A 35 8.76 -11.17 1.72
CA ARG A 35 10.09 -11.67 2.08
C ARG A 35 10.21 -13.18 1.94
N ASN A 36 9.23 -13.93 2.43
CA ASN A 36 9.26 -15.39 2.43
C ASN A 36 9.04 -15.97 1.02
N GLU A 37 8.28 -15.28 0.17
CA GLU A 37 8.04 -15.66 -1.23
C GLU A 37 9.27 -15.46 -2.12
N GLN A 38 10.20 -14.57 -1.73
CA GLN A 38 11.49 -14.48 -2.40
C GLN A 38 12.37 -15.68 -2.03
N GLU A 39 12.25 -16.76 -2.83
CA GLU A 39 12.93 -18.06 -2.65
C GLU A 39 14.46 -17.97 -2.49
N ASN A 40 15.09 -16.88 -2.89
CA ASN A 40 16.55 -16.86 -3.04
C ASN A 40 17.34 -16.40 -1.80
N GLY A 41 16.76 -15.74 -0.80
CA GLY A 41 17.52 -15.34 0.41
C GLY A 41 18.81 -14.55 0.15
N LEU A 42 19.00 -13.99 -1.07
CA LEU A 42 20.26 -13.42 -1.53
C LEU A 42 20.44 -11.95 -1.10
N GLU A 43 19.35 -11.22 -0.84
CA GLU A 43 19.44 -9.86 -0.33
C GLU A 43 19.40 -9.86 1.20
N ILE A 44 20.58 -9.73 1.80
CA ILE A 44 20.74 -9.45 3.23
C ILE A 44 21.44 -8.08 3.35
N PRO A 45 20.78 -7.05 3.90
CA PRO A 45 19.40 -7.06 4.40
C PRO A 45 18.36 -7.11 3.26
N PHE A 46 17.21 -7.73 3.53
CA PHE A 46 16.08 -7.80 2.59
C PHE A 46 15.51 -6.40 2.32
N CYS A 47 15.27 -6.08 1.04
CA CYS A 47 14.79 -4.77 0.62
C CYS A 47 13.83 -4.85 -0.57
N LEU A 48 12.67 -4.24 -0.45
CA LEU A 48 11.66 -4.18 -1.51
C LEU A 48 11.96 -3.12 -2.60
N SER A 49 13.01 -2.32 -2.45
CA SER A 49 13.28 -1.19 -3.36
C SER A 49 13.40 -1.60 -4.83
N ARG A 50 13.82 -2.84 -5.09
CA ARG A 50 14.03 -3.39 -6.45
C ARG A 50 12.82 -4.13 -7.03
N HIS A 51 11.85 -4.50 -6.20
CA HIS A 51 10.75 -5.41 -6.58
C HIS A 51 9.37 -4.79 -6.39
N GLY A 52 9.31 -3.48 -6.11
CA GLY A 52 8.11 -2.79 -5.68
C GLY A 52 7.95 -2.82 -4.18
N TYR A 53 7.77 -1.64 -3.58
CA TYR A 53 7.68 -1.47 -2.14
C TYR A 53 6.27 -1.10 -1.70
N ILE A 54 6.07 -1.12 -0.39
CA ILE A 54 4.76 -0.84 0.20
C ILE A 54 4.65 0.65 0.52
N VAL A 55 3.50 1.24 0.21
CA VAL A 55 3.14 2.62 0.54
C VAL A 55 1.89 2.63 1.40
N ILE A 56 1.92 3.29 2.55
CA ILE A 56 0.74 3.52 3.38
C ILE A 56 0.26 4.95 3.15
N LEU A 57 -0.97 5.06 2.64
CA LEU A 57 -1.68 6.32 2.47
C LEU A 57 -2.51 6.59 3.73
N GLU A 58 -2.28 7.74 4.33
CA GLU A 58 -2.94 8.22 5.54
C GLU A 58 -4.00 9.28 5.19
N MET A 59 -4.89 9.55 6.14
CA MET A 59 -5.83 10.67 6.00
C MET A 59 -5.07 11.99 5.79
N GLY A 60 -5.47 12.74 4.76
CA GLY A 60 -4.84 14.00 4.37
C GLY A 60 -3.72 13.88 3.33
N ASP A 61 -3.30 12.66 2.97
CA ASP A 61 -2.42 12.47 1.81
C ASP A 61 -3.13 12.81 0.50
N ASN A 62 -2.42 13.48 -0.40
CA ASN A 62 -2.95 13.84 -1.71
C ASN A 62 -2.83 12.66 -2.69
N VAL A 63 -3.81 11.75 -2.66
CA VAL A 63 -3.82 10.57 -3.54
C VAL A 63 -3.94 10.89 -5.03
N ARG A 64 -4.33 12.13 -5.38
CA ARG A 64 -4.36 12.62 -6.77
C ARG A 64 -2.99 13.15 -7.24
N ASP A 65 -2.01 13.21 -6.34
CA ASP A 65 -0.62 13.57 -6.65
C ASP A 65 0.35 12.83 -5.71
N LEU A 66 0.72 11.64 -6.15
CA LEU A 66 1.70 10.75 -5.51
C LEU A 66 3.01 10.72 -6.32
N GLY A 67 3.44 11.88 -6.85
CA GLY A 67 4.61 11.97 -7.72
C GLY A 67 5.92 11.50 -7.06
N ASN A 68 6.00 11.52 -5.73
CA ASN A 68 7.13 10.97 -4.97
C ASN A 68 7.27 9.44 -5.04
N VAL A 69 6.22 8.74 -5.46
CA VAL A 69 6.20 7.29 -5.69
C VAL A 69 5.88 6.95 -7.15
N GLY A 70 5.86 7.95 -8.05
CA GLY A 70 5.69 7.74 -9.50
C GLY A 70 4.25 7.77 -10.02
N LEU A 71 3.27 8.13 -9.17
CA LEU A 71 1.89 8.41 -9.57
C LEU A 71 1.61 9.90 -9.43
N GLY A 72 2.28 10.73 -10.24
CA GLY A 72 2.11 12.17 -10.20
C GLY A 72 0.75 12.65 -10.70
N ARG A 73 0.47 13.93 -10.48
CA ARG A 73 -0.76 14.59 -10.94
C ARG A 73 -0.95 14.49 -12.45
N GLU A 74 0.13 14.50 -13.23
CA GLU A 74 0.13 14.43 -14.69
C GLU A 74 -0.45 13.13 -15.25
N VAL A 75 -0.36 12.03 -14.48
CA VAL A 75 -0.97 10.74 -14.81
C VAL A 75 -2.27 10.48 -14.03
N GLY A 76 -2.78 11.49 -13.29
CA GLY A 76 -4.01 11.38 -12.52
C GLY A 76 -3.87 10.72 -11.14
N GLY A 77 -2.65 10.62 -10.62
CA GLY A 77 -2.40 10.03 -9.31
C GLY A 77 -2.84 8.58 -9.21
N LEU A 78 -3.33 8.19 -8.03
CA LEU A 78 -3.87 6.85 -7.80
C LEU A 78 -5.10 6.57 -8.69
N LEU A 79 -5.97 7.56 -8.90
CA LEU A 79 -7.22 7.37 -9.66
C LEU A 79 -6.99 7.17 -11.16
N GLY A 80 -5.91 7.77 -11.68
CA GLY A 80 -5.45 7.57 -13.07
C GLY A 80 -4.61 6.32 -13.25
N SER A 81 -4.26 5.62 -12.16
CA SER A 81 -3.55 4.34 -12.24
C SER A 81 -4.46 3.20 -12.71
N TYR A 82 -3.85 2.14 -13.21
CA TYR A 82 -4.52 0.90 -13.58
C TYR A 82 -4.07 -0.19 -12.61
N PRO A 83 -4.69 -0.29 -11.42
CA PRO A 83 -4.32 -1.34 -10.46
C PRO A 83 -4.63 -2.72 -11.04
N GLU A 84 -3.72 -3.66 -10.80
CA GLU A 84 -3.89 -5.09 -11.11
C GLU A 84 -5.03 -5.67 -10.27
N TYR A 85 -5.07 -5.30 -8.99
CA TYR A 85 -6.20 -5.59 -8.12
C TYR A 85 -6.33 -4.54 -7.01
N VAL A 86 -7.54 -4.47 -6.47
CA VAL A 86 -7.89 -3.73 -5.26
C VAL A 86 -8.68 -4.69 -4.37
N GLU A 87 -8.21 -4.90 -3.16
CA GLU A 87 -8.80 -5.82 -2.20
C GLU A 87 -9.28 -5.02 -0.98
N LEU A 88 -10.54 -5.23 -0.58
CA LEU A 88 -11.07 -4.71 0.67
C LEU A 88 -10.79 -5.73 1.79
N LEU A 89 -9.90 -5.36 2.70
CA LEU A 89 -9.50 -6.16 3.85
C LEU A 89 -10.36 -5.83 5.07
N ASP A 90 -10.80 -6.87 5.77
CA ASP A 90 -11.31 -6.75 7.14
C ASP A 90 -10.13 -6.95 8.10
N VAL A 91 -9.71 -5.87 8.73
CA VAL A 91 -8.44 -5.80 9.46
C VAL A 91 -8.62 -6.31 10.89
N ALA A 92 -9.58 -5.71 11.62
CA ALA A 92 -10.09 -6.12 12.94
C ALA A 92 -11.10 -5.09 13.46
N GLU A 93 -12.01 -5.48 14.37
CA GLU A 93 -12.91 -4.56 15.09
C GLU A 93 -13.78 -3.67 14.18
N GLY A 94 -14.12 -4.15 12.98
CA GLY A 94 -14.87 -3.40 11.97
C GLY A 94 -14.04 -2.36 11.22
N LEU A 95 -12.72 -2.32 11.45
CA LEU A 95 -11.78 -1.54 10.65
C LEU A 95 -11.58 -2.23 9.31
N GLN A 96 -11.90 -1.50 8.25
CA GLN A 96 -11.64 -1.94 6.88
C GLN A 96 -10.50 -1.15 6.26
N ALA A 97 -9.76 -1.78 5.35
CA ALA A 97 -8.69 -1.15 4.61
C ALA A 97 -8.65 -1.65 3.16
N TYR A 98 -8.17 -0.80 2.26
CA TYR A 98 -7.90 -1.18 0.88
C TYR A 98 -6.43 -1.55 0.73
N LYS A 99 -6.18 -2.68 0.07
CA LYS A 99 -4.88 -3.07 -0.48
C LYS A 99 -4.96 -2.94 -1.99
N ILE A 100 -4.10 -2.12 -2.57
CA ILE A 100 -4.13 -1.77 -3.99
C ILE A 100 -2.78 -2.16 -4.58
N ALA A 101 -2.78 -3.02 -5.60
CA ALA A 101 -1.56 -3.41 -6.28
C ALA A 101 -1.50 -2.74 -7.66
N VAL A 102 -0.45 -1.95 -7.91
CA VAL A 102 -0.25 -1.25 -9.18
C VAL A 102 1.06 -1.72 -9.80
N LEU A 103 0.98 -2.26 -11.01
CA LEU A 103 2.15 -2.69 -11.77
C LEU A 103 2.73 -1.50 -12.53
N TYR A 104 3.98 -1.14 -12.24
CA TYR A 104 4.64 0.02 -12.86
C TYR A 104 5.39 -0.37 -14.14
N ASP A 105 5.96 -1.57 -14.12
CA ASP A 105 6.59 -2.24 -15.25
C ASP A 105 6.44 -3.77 -15.07
N ASP A 106 7.01 -4.55 -16.00
CA ASP A 106 6.82 -6.01 -16.05
C ASP A 106 7.27 -6.79 -14.77
N ASP A 107 8.04 -6.18 -13.86
CA ASP A 107 8.54 -6.84 -12.63
C ASP A 107 8.52 -5.92 -11.39
N TYR A 108 7.79 -4.80 -11.44
CA TYR A 108 7.73 -3.82 -10.36
C TYR A 108 6.30 -3.55 -9.89
N LEU A 109 5.85 -4.34 -8.91
CA LEU A 109 4.50 -4.24 -8.33
C LEU A 109 4.52 -3.39 -7.05
N MET A 110 3.99 -2.16 -7.13
CA MET A 110 3.86 -1.29 -5.97
C MET A 110 2.55 -1.59 -5.23
N THR A 111 2.63 -1.86 -3.92
CA THR A 111 1.44 -2.13 -3.10
C THR A 111 1.12 -0.95 -2.21
N PHE A 112 -0.07 -0.40 -2.35
CA PHE A 112 -0.59 0.67 -1.50
C PHE A 112 -1.57 0.11 -0.49
N PHE A 113 -1.51 0.61 0.74
CA PHE A 113 -2.52 0.38 1.75
C PHE A 113 -3.14 1.69 2.20
N THR A 114 -4.45 1.70 2.36
CA THR A 114 -5.16 2.85 2.95
C THR A 114 -6.34 2.37 3.79
N GLN A 115 -6.67 3.11 4.84
CA GLN A 115 -7.85 2.82 5.66
C GLN A 115 -9.12 3.24 4.90
N ALA A 116 -10.18 2.43 4.96
CA ALA A 116 -11.46 2.81 4.36
C ALA A 116 -12.05 4.03 5.08
N GLY A 117 -12.52 5.01 4.29
CA GLY A 117 -13.01 6.30 4.79
C GLY A 117 -11.89 7.30 5.14
N ALA A 118 -10.64 7.03 4.78
CA ALA A 118 -9.53 7.97 4.99
C ALA A 118 -9.50 9.09 3.94
N HIS A 119 -10.16 8.90 2.80
CA HIS A 119 -10.15 9.83 1.67
C HIS A 119 -11.53 10.45 1.41
N ASP A 120 -11.58 11.39 0.47
CA ASP A 120 -12.85 11.98 0.05
C ASP A 120 -13.73 11.00 -0.74
N GLU A 121 -15.01 11.34 -0.87
CA GLU A 121 -16.05 10.48 -1.43
C GLU A 121 -15.73 9.94 -2.83
N GLU A 122 -15.10 10.74 -3.70
CA GLU A 122 -14.75 10.31 -5.05
C GLU A 122 -13.69 9.19 -5.02
N VAL A 123 -12.66 9.35 -4.19
CA VAL A 123 -11.60 8.35 -4.03
C VAL A 123 -12.18 7.07 -3.42
N GLU A 124 -12.99 7.20 -2.37
CA GLU A 124 -13.61 6.06 -1.70
C GLU A 124 -14.54 5.28 -2.63
N GLN A 125 -15.31 5.98 -3.48
CA GLN A 125 -16.15 5.32 -4.47
C GLN A 125 -15.31 4.60 -5.52
N TRP A 126 -14.24 5.22 -6.00
CA TRP A 126 -13.32 4.57 -6.95
C TRP A 126 -12.70 3.30 -6.35
N LEU A 127 -12.28 3.34 -5.09
CA LEU A 127 -11.71 2.17 -4.40
C LEU A 127 -12.73 1.04 -4.25
N LYS A 128 -13.98 1.36 -3.88
CA LYS A 128 -15.08 0.38 -3.81
C LYS A 128 -15.37 -0.24 -5.16
N ASP A 129 -15.54 0.58 -6.20
CA ASP A 129 -15.82 0.13 -7.55
C ASP A 129 -14.72 -0.81 -8.08
N LYS A 130 -13.46 -0.52 -7.74
CA LYS A 130 -12.32 -1.37 -8.12
C LYS A 130 -12.27 -2.66 -7.31
N ALA A 131 -12.63 -2.61 -6.02
CA ALA A 131 -12.66 -3.78 -5.16
C ALA A 131 -13.76 -4.78 -5.56
N GLU A 132 -14.93 -4.30 -5.98
CA GLU A 132 -16.05 -5.14 -6.43
C GLU A 132 -15.84 -5.77 -7.82
N ARG A 133 -14.88 -5.27 -8.60
CA ARG A 133 -14.59 -5.74 -9.96
C ARG A 133 -13.54 -6.85 -10.03
N ASN A 134 -12.93 -7.22 -8.90
CA ASN A 134 -11.97 -8.33 -8.82
C ASN A 134 -12.64 -9.67 -8.55
#